data_AF-A0A5E4QB49-F1
#
_entry.id   AF-A0A5E4QB49-F1
#
_cell.length_a   1.000
_cell.length_b   1.000
_cell.length_c   1.000
_cell.angle_alpha   90.00
_cell.angle_beta   90.00
_cell.angle_gamma   90.00
#
_symmetry.space_group_name_H-M   'P 1'
#
loop_
_entity.id
_entity.type
_entity.pdbx_description
1 polymer ?
#
loop_
_entity_poly.entity_id
_entity_poly.type
_entity_poly.pdbx_seq_one_letter_code
_entity_poly.pdbx_strand_id
1 'polypeptide(L)'
;MLSWYKWSNTQKRRRTNNKNDEPPEITYCVVGGEGGLALHAVTPTHPMPPPEELDAKFAELVKWQIYCSKRPPPGQVLPLATAPQVEEYIKALNEIADTALRTRAHSFVLRFVKQGGLTALLEALQRAPRDDATTRHNLIAGIKALMNNSTGRAHVLAHPTSIELIAQSLDTENVKTKVAALEILGAVCLVPGGHKKVLEAMIHFQKYASERARFQSIVNELDRSTGAYSDDLGLKTAIMSFVNAVLNYGPGEESLDDRETSQIRE
;
A
#
# COMPACT_ATOMS: atom_id res chain seq x y z
N MET A 1 11.24 -11.69 3.71
CA MET A 1 10.56 -12.83 3.07
C MET A 1 10.12 -13.93 4.04
N LEU A 2 10.94 -14.41 4.98
CA LEU A 2 10.60 -15.55 5.87
C LEU A 2 9.41 -15.32 6.85
N SER A 3 9.23 -14.10 7.37
CA SER A 3 8.12 -13.79 8.30
C SER A 3 6.75 -13.81 7.60
N TRP A 4 6.71 -13.37 6.34
CA TRP A 4 5.50 -13.32 5.52
C TRP A 4 5.13 -14.67 4.90
N TYR A 5 6.13 -15.48 4.51
CA TYR A 5 5.90 -16.86 4.08
C TYR A 5 5.37 -17.73 5.23
N LYS A 6 5.85 -17.51 6.46
CA LYS A 6 5.29 -18.15 7.67
C LYS A 6 3.86 -17.69 7.95
N TRP A 7 3.54 -16.40 7.80
CA TRP A 7 2.17 -15.90 7.99
C TRP A 7 1.19 -16.44 6.93
N SER A 8 1.59 -16.44 5.65
CA SER A 8 0.82 -17.04 4.55
C SER A 8 0.56 -18.55 4.78
N ASN A 9 1.60 -19.31 5.16
CA ASN A 9 1.43 -20.73 5.52
C ASN A 9 0.58 -20.93 6.80
N THR A 10 0.59 -19.98 7.73
CA THR A 10 -0.24 -20.02 8.95
C THR A 10 -1.71 -19.79 8.61
N GLN A 11 -2.02 -18.89 7.68
CA GLN A 11 -3.39 -18.68 7.18
C GLN A 11 -3.86 -19.87 6.32
N LYS A 12 -2.98 -20.43 5.50
CA LYS A 12 -3.26 -21.62 4.68
C LYS A 12 -3.53 -22.86 5.55
N ARG A 13 -2.76 -23.06 6.64
CA ARG A 13 -2.99 -24.12 7.64
C ARG A 13 -4.25 -23.93 8.50
N ARG A 14 -4.66 -22.69 8.77
CA ARG A 14 -5.89 -22.40 9.53
C ARG A 14 -7.16 -22.69 8.73
N ARG A 15 -7.12 -22.53 7.41
CA ARG A 15 -8.24 -22.90 6.52
C ARG A 15 -8.41 -24.40 6.32
N THR A 16 -7.32 -25.17 6.30
CA THR A 16 -7.40 -26.64 6.15
C THR A 16 -7.92 -27.37 7.40
N ASN A 17 -8.02 -26.71 8.55
CA ASN A 17 -8.27 -27.40 9.83
C ASN A 17 -9.47 -26.89 10.65
N ASN A 18 -10.38 -26.10 10.09
CA ASN A 18 -11.55 -25.66 10.85
C ASN A 18 -12.86 -25.75 10.04
N LYS A 19 -13.40 -26.96 9.94
CA LYS A 19 -14.84 -27.16 9.97
C LYS A 19 -15.23 -27.11 11.44
N ASN A 20 -15.65 -25.95 11.93
CA ASN A 20 -16.59 -25.75 13.04
C ASN A 20 -16.65 -24.24 13.35
N ASP A 21 -17.86 -23.70 13.24
CA ASP A 21 -18.21 -22.32 13.52
C ASP A 21 -18.11 -22.01 15.02
N GLU A 22 -17.09 -21.25 15.41
CA GLU A 22 -17.11 -20.39 16.59
C GLU A 22 -16.16 -19.19 16.39
N PRO A 23 -16.54 -17.97 16.80
CA PRO A 23 -15.67 -16.80 16.66
C PRO A 23 -14.54 -16.88 17.70
N PRO A 24 -13.25 -16.73 17.32
CA PRO A 24 -12.18 -16.89 18.30
C PRO A 24 -12.11 -15.70 19.24
N GLU A 25 -12.35 -15.95 20.53
CA GLU A 25 -11.97 -15.09 21.65
C GLU A 25 -10.44 -14.90 21.67
N ILE A 26 -10.00 -13.66 21.87
CA ILE A 26 -8.56 -13.33 22.02
C ILE A 26 -8.17 -13.61 23.47
N THR A 27 -7.85 -14.87 23.78
CA THR A 27 -7.25 -15.23 25.06
C THR A 27 -5.76 -14.91 25.04
N TYR A 28 -5.38 -13.92 25.86
CA TYR A 28 -4.01 -13.53 26.14
C TYR A 28 -3.30 -14.62 26.96
N CYS A 29 -2.45 -15.42 26.32
CA CYS A 29 -1.51 -16.27 27.06
C CYS A 29 -0.34 -15.43 27.59
N VAL A 30 -0.39 -15.10 28.89
CA VAL A 30 0.79 -14.77 29.69
C VAL A 30 1.37 -16.07 30.24
N VAL A 31 2.42 -16.59 29.59
CA VAL A 31 3.36 -17.61 30.10
C VAL A 31 4.67 -17.30 29.36
N GLY A 32 5.79 -16.91 29.97
CA GLY A 32 6.46 -17.49 31.12
C GLY A 32 7.50 -18.51 30.64
N GLY A 33 8.71 -18.06 30.30
CA GLY A 33 9.88 -18.93 30.09
C GLY A 33 10.26 -19.24 28.63
N GLU A 34 11.39 -18.68 28.22
CA GLU A 34 12.40 -19.20 27.28
C GLU A 34 11.93 -19.78 25.93
N GLY A 35 11.95 -18.94 24.88
CA GLY A 35 11.76 -19.38 23.49
C GLY A 35 11.25 -18.34 22.50
N GLY A 36 11.24 -17.05 22.84
CA GLY A 36 10.66 -15.99 22.01
C GLY A 36 11.51 -15.64 20.78
N LEU A 37 10.92 -15.79 19.59
CA LEU A 37 11.40 -15.18 18.34
C LEU A 37 11.46 -13.66 18.51
N ALA A 38 12.65 -13.13 18.82
CA ALA A 38 12.90 -11.70 18.78
C ALA A 38 12.77 -11.22 17.32
N LEU A 39 11.67 -10.51 17.05
CA LEU A 39 11.54 -9.70 15.85
C LEU A 39 12.74 -8.75 15.82
N HIS A 40 13.63 -8.90 14.83
CA HIS A 40 14.70 -7.95 14.63
C HIS A 40 14.03 -6.61 14.26
N ALA A 41 13.96 -5.71 15.24
CA ALA A 41 13.55 -4.35 15.03
C ALA A 41 14.55 -3.77 14.03
N VAL A 42 14.06 -3.40 12.84
CA VAL A 42 14.84 -2.54 11.95
C VAL A 42 15.02 -1.26 12.75
N THR A 43 16.24 -1.03 13.22
CA THR A 43 16.62 0.19 13.91
C THR A 43 16.33 1.35 12.96
N PRO A 44 15.43 2.28 13.33
CA PRO A 44 15.23 3.50 12.56
C PRO A 44 16.59 4.18 12.39
N THR A 45 16.98 4.47 11.17
CA THR A 45 18.22 5.22 10.89
C THR A 45 18.18 6.64 11.45
N HIS A 46 16.99 7.12 11.84
CA HIS A 46 16.78 8.38 12.55
C HIS A 46 15.82 8.21 13.73
N PRO A 47 16.08 8.84 14.89
CA PRO A 47 15.16 8.84 16.02
C PRO A 47 13.82 9.48 15.61
N MET A 48 12.73 8.95 16.17
CA MET A 48 11.39 9.48 15.94
C MET A 48 11.33 10.95 16.36
N PRO A 49 10.76 11.85 15.54
CA PRO A 49 10.57 13.25 15.90
C PRO A 49 9.79 13.39 17.22
N PRO A 50 10.05 14.44 18.02
CA PRO A 50 9.29 14.71 19.22
C PRO A 50 7.80 14.91 18.91
N PRO A 51 6.88 14.58 19.84
CA PRO A 51 5.43 14.69 19.62
C PRO A 51 4.98 16.08 19.14
N GLU A 52 5.62 17.15 19.62
CA GLU A 52 5.31 18.53 19.24
C GLU A 52 5.57 18.82 17.76
N GLU A 53 6.69 18.31 17.21
CA GLU A 53 7.00 18.45 15.78
C GLU A 53 5.99 17.67 14.93
N LEU A 54 5.60 16.50 15.42
CA LEU A 54 4.60 15.65 14.78
C LEU A 54 3.22 16.32 14.78
N ASP A 55 2.82 16.91 15.90
CA ASP A 55 1.56 17.64 16.05
C ASP A 55 1.53 18.93 15.22
N ALA A 56 2.67 19.62 15.05
CA ALA A 56 2.79 20.74 14.12
C ALA A 56 2.59 20.28 12.66
N LYS A 57 3.23 19.17 12.27
CA LYS A 57 3.03 18.54 10.95
C LYS A 57 1.57 18.12 10.73
N PHE A 58 0.89 17.62 11.77
CA PHE A 58 -0.55 17.32 11.73
C PHE A 58 -1.41 18.58 11.60
N ALA A 59 -1.09 19.66 12.31
CA ALA A 59 -1.82 20.91 12.19
C ALA A 59 -1.77 21.46 10.76
N GLU A 60 -0.63 21.33 10.08
CA GLU A 60 -0.53 21.66 8.65
C GLU A 60 -1.41 20.75 7.79
N LEU A 61 -1.42 19.43 8.02
CA LEU A 61 -2.32 18.52 7.29
C LEU A 61 -3.80 18.87 7.44
N VAL A 62 -4.23 19.21 8.66
CA VAL A 62 -5.61 19.62 8.93
C VAL A 62 -5.94 20.94 8.25
N LYS A 63 -5.01 21.93 8.25
CA LYS A 63 -5.18 23.19 7.50
C LYS A 63 -5.38 22.93 6.01
N TRP A 64 -4.58 22.05 5.43
CA TRP A 64 -4.70 21.65 4.03
C TRP A 64 -6.00 20.91 3.73
N GLN A 65 -6.45 20.02 4.62
CA GLN A 65 -7.72 19.34 4.46
C GLN A 65 -8.90 20.33 4.47
N ILE A 66 -8.87 21.33 5.37
CA ILE A 66 -9.85 22.43 5.41
C ILE A 66 -9.80 23.25 4.11
N TYR A 67 -8.60 23.56 3.61
CA TYR A 67 -8.42 24.28 2.35
C TYR A 67 -9.01 23.52 1.16
N CYS A 68 -8.64 22.25 0.97
CA CYS A 68 -9.15 21.40 -0.11
C CYS A 68 -10.67 21.14 -0.01
N SER A 69 -11.21 21.09 1.22
CA SER A 69 -12.65 20.92 1.44
C SER A 69 -13.47 22.17 1.06
N LYS A 70 -12.85 23.35 1.06
CA LYS A 70 -13.48 24.62 0.68
C LYS A 70 -13.21 24.98 -0.79
N ARG A 71 -13.31 24.02 -1.73
CA ARG A 71 -13.21 24.31 -3.18
C ARG A 71 -13.98 25.59 -3.48
N PRO A 72 -13.33 26.67 -3.94
CA PRO A 72 -14.06 27.89 -4.19
C PRO A 72 -15.06 27.62 -5.32
N PRO A 73 -16.26 28.23 -5.27
CA PRO A 73 -17.25 28.05 -6.33
C PRO A 73 -16.65 28.47 -7.69
N PRO A 74 -17.09 27.85 -8.80
CA PRO A 74 -16.58 28.19 -10.13
C PRO A 74 -16.75 29.70 -10.38
N GLY A 75 -15.63 30.39 -10.57
CA GLY A 75 -15.57 31.86 -10.75
C GLY A 75 -15.00 32.64 -9.56
N GLN A 76 -14.73 32.00 -8.41
CA GLN A 76 -14.06 32.64 -7.27
C GLN A 76 -12.62 32.12 -7.16
N VAL A 77 -11.65 33.01 -7.26
CA VAL A 77 -10.23 32.69 -7.02
C VAL A 77 -9.95 33.00 -5.55
N LEU A 78 -9.50 32.00 -4.79
CA LEU A 78 -9.03 32.24 -3.41
C LEU A 78 -7.81 33.18 -3.46
N PRO A 79 -7.64 34.11 -2.50
CA PRO A 79 -6.47 34.97 -2.47
C PRO A 79 -5.18 34.14 -2.46
N LEU A 80 -4.33 34.34 -3.47
CA LEU A 80 -3.05 33.62 -3.62
C LEU A 80 -2.12 33.80 -2.41
N ALA A 81 -2.30 34.89 -1.65
CA ALA A 81 -1.52 35.22 -0.45
C ALA A 81 -1.83 34.35 0.78
N THR A 82 -2.94 33.61 0.81
CA THR A 82 -3.33 32.71 1.92
C THR A 82 -3.39 31.24 1.53
N ALA A 83 -3.26 30.93 0.24
CA ALA A 83 -3.13 29.56 -0.23
C ALA A 83 -1.65 29.14 -0.10
N PRO A 84 -1.30 28.19 0.77
CA PRO A 84 0.02 27.60 0.70
C PRO A 84 0.21 26.97 -0.70
N GLN A 85 1.44 26.99 -1.21
CA GLN A 85 1.68 26.52 -2.58
C GLN A 85 1.53 25.00 -2.60
N VAL A 86 0.93 24.44 -3.66
CA VAL A 86 0.73 22.98 -3.81
C VAL A 86 2.05 22.21 -3.65
N GLU A 87 3.17 22.83 -4.02
CA GLU A 87 4.52 22.28 -3.85
C GLU A 87 4.93 22.15 -2.37
N GLU A 88 4.63 23.16 -1.53
CA GLU A 88 4.90 23.10 -0.09
C GLU A 88 4.06 22.03 0.61
N TYR A 89 2.82 21.82 0.15
CA TYR A 89 1.97 20.72 0.62
C TYR A 89 2.60 19.36 0.40
N ILE A 90 3.00 19.12 -0.85
CA ILE A 90 3.56 17.86 -1.31
C ILE A 90 4.86 17.60 -0.55
N LYS A 91 5.67 18.64 -0.34
CA LYS A 91 6.90 18.56 0.46
C LYS A 91 6.62 18.17 1.92
N ALA A 92 5.66 18.81 2.58
CA ALA A 92 5.30 18.48 3.96
C ALA A 92 4.79 17.03 4.10
N LEU A 93 3.93 16.58 3.17
CA LEU A 93 3.45 15.20 3.12
C LEU A 93 4.57 14.20 2.85
N ASN A 94 5.49 14.54 1.96
CA ASN A 94 6.66 13.74 1.63
C ASN A 94 7.55 13.53 2.87
N GLU A 95 7.81 14.59 3.63
CA GLU A 95 8.55 14.49 4.90
C GLU A 95 7.84 13.61 5.93
N ILE A 96 6.51 13.69 6.05
CA ILE A 96 5.72 12.83 6.94
C ILE A 96 5.78 11.36 6.49
N ALA A 97 5.68 11.11 5.19
CA ALA A 97 5.78 9.78 4.61
C ALA A 97 7.16 9.16 4.82
N ASP A 98 8.21 9.96 4.68
CA ASP A 98 9.59 9.55 4.87
C ASP A 98 9.91 9.27 6.36
N THR A 99 9.54 10.18 7.25
CA THR A 99 9.96 10.13 8.66
C THR A 99 8.97 9.38 9.57
N ALA A 100 7.69 9.76 9.56
CA ALA A 100 6.73 9.39 10.59
C ALA A 100 5.99 8.08 10.29
N LEU A 101 5.58 7.86 9.03
CA LEU A 101 4.92 6.60 8.67
C LEU A 101 5.88 5.41 8.75
N ARG A 102 7.17 5.64 8.53
CA ARG A 102 8.20 4.60 8.58
C ARG A 102 8.59 4.18 10.01
N THR A 103 8.40 5.05 11.00
CA THR A 103 8.76 4.81 12.42
C THR A 103 7.65 4.14 13.26
N ARG A 104 6.50 3.79 12.65
CA ARG A 104 5.51 2.77 13.09
C ARG A 104 4.80 2.97 14.43
N ALA A 105 4.73 4.16 15.02
CA ALA A 105 3.86 4.35 16.18
C ALA A 105 2.39 4.06 15.78
N HIS A 106 1.78 3.02 16.34
CA HIS A 106 0.42 2.59 15.98
C HIS A 106 -0.62 3.72 16.17
N SER A 107 -0.44 4.50 17.24
CA SER A 107 -1.27 5.68 17.55
C SER A 107 -1.16 6.78 16.48
N PHE A 108 0.04 6.99 15.92
CA PHE A 108 0.26 7.94 14.83
C PHE A 108 -0.55 7.54 13.59
N VAL A 109 -0.42 6.28 13.15
CA VAL A 109 -1.12 5.79 11.96
C VAL A 109 -2.63 5.92 12.10
N LEU A 110 -3.18 5.59 13.27
CA LEU A 110 -4.61 5.74 13.52
C LEU A 110 -5.07 7.21 13.45
N ARG A 111 -4.33 8.13 14.08
CA ARG A 111 -4.63 9.58 14.02
C ARG A 111 -4.52 10.11 12.58
N PHE A 112 -3.45 9.74 11.88
CA PHE A 112 -3.19 10.14 10.50
C PHE A 112 -4.33 9.72 9.56
N VAL A 113 -4.75 8.47 9.63
CA VAL A 113 -5.86 7.97 8.81
C VAL A 113 -7.19 8.64 9.17
N LYS A 114 -7.47 8.85 10.47
CA LYS A 114 -8.68 9.57 10.93
C LYS A 114 -8.75 11.00 10.42
N GLN A 115 -7.61 11.66 10.22
CA GLN A 115 -7.52 13.02 9.68
C GLN A 115 -7.43 13.05 8.13
N GLY A 116 -7.84 11.99 7.43
CA GLY A 116 -7.82 11.97 5.97
C GLY A 116 -6.41 11.92 5.34
N GLY A 117 -5.38 11.55 6.12
CA GLY A 117 -3.99 11.53 5.65
C GLY A 117 -3.74 10.58 4.47
N LEU A 118 -4.50 9.49 4.34
CA LEU A 118 -4.42 8.63 3.15
C LEU A 118 -4.88 9.38 1.89
N THR A 119 -6.01 10.07 1.95
CA THR A 119 -6.51 10.87 0.82
C THR A 119 -5.51 11.95 0.45
N ALA A 120 -4.93 12.63 1.44
CA ALA A 120 -3.86 13.60 1.27
C ALA A 120 -2.63 13.01 0.52
N LEU A 121 -2.16 11.82 0.91
CA LEU A 121 -1.05 11.14 0.22
C LEU A 121 -1.39 10.79 -1.24
N LEU A 122 -2.60 10.28 -1.49
CA LEU A 122 -3.05 9.91 -2.83
C LEU A 122 -3.19 11.14 -3.73
N GLU A 123 -3.71 12.23 -3.19
CA GLU A 123 -3.81 13.52 -3.85
C GLU A 123 -2.43 14.13 -4.16
N ALA A 124 -1.49 14.04 -3.22
CA ALA A 124 -0.11 14.45 -3.46
C ALA A 124 0.56 13.57 -4.52
N LEU A 125 0.31 12.25 -4.50
CA LEU A 125 0.85 11.32 -5.50
C LEU A 125 0.30 11.61 -6.91
N GLN A 126 -0.96 12.02 -7.00
CA GLN A 126 -1.58 12.40 -8.27
C GLN A 126 -1.02 13.73 -8.81
N ARG A 127 -0.69 14.68 -7.92
CA ARG A 127 -0.19 16.01 -8.30
C ARG A 127 1.33 16.08 -8.45
N ALA A 128 2.07 15.17 -7.83
CA ALA A 128 3.53 15.14 -7.88
C ALA A 128 4.01 14.97 -9.33
N PRO A 129 4.94 15.84 -9.82
CA PRO A 129 5.50 15.74 -11.15
C PRO A 129 6.05 14.34 -11.45
N ARG A 130 5.91 13.87 -12.69
CA ARG A 130 6.35 12.51 -13.07
C ARG A 130 7.86 12.32 -12.97
N ASP A 131 8.61 13.39 -13.18
CA ASP A 131 10.07 13.47 -13.09
C ASP A 131 10.59 13.57 -11.64
N ASP A 132 9.75 13.93 -10.67
CA ASP A 132 10.11 13.90 -9.24
C ASP A 132 10.01 12.48 -8.66
N ALA A 133 10.95 11.63 -9.07
CA ALA A 133 11.01 10.24 -8.64
C ALA A 133 11.16 10.09 -7.12
N THR A 134 11.82 11.03 -6.44
CA THR A 134 12.06 10.97 -4.99
C THR A 134 10.77 11.16 -4.21
N THR A 135 10.02 12.22 -4.51
CA THR A 135 8.74 12.49 -3.86
C THR A 135 7.74 11.38 -4.13
N ARG A 136 7.62 10.94 -5.40
CA ARG A 136 6.70 9.84 -5.76
C ARG A 136 7.06 8.54 -5.03
N HIS A 137 8.35 8.21 -4.94
CA HIS A 137 8.84 7.05 -4.20
C HIS A 137 8.42 7.10 -2.73
N ASN A 138 8.68 8.22 -2.06
CA ASN A 138 8.39 8.39 -0.65
C ASN A 138 6.89 8.33 -0.34
N LEU A 139 6.04 8.91 -1.20
CA LEU A 139 4.58 8.81 -1.08
C LEU A 139 4.10 7.36 -1.18
N ILE A 140 4.63 6.58 -2.13
CA ILE A 140 4.34 5.14 -2.24
C ILE A 140 4.87 4.36 -1.05
N ALA A 141 6.07 4.67 -0.56
CA ALA A 141 6.63 4.07 0.64
C ALA A 141 5.79 4.38 1.90
N GLY A 142 5.22 5.60 1.99
CA GLY A 142 4.27 5.99 3.03
C GLY A 142 2.99 5.17 2.98
N ILE A 143 2.41 4.98 1.79
CA ILE A 143 1.24 4.10 1.59
C ILE A 143 1.58 2.65 1.96
N LYS A 144 2.75 2.14 1.56
CA LYS A 144 3.24 0.81 1.96
C LYS A 144 3.32 0.67 3.49
N ALA A 145 3.81 1.71 4.17
CA ALA A 145 3.89 1.73 5.62
C ALA A 145 2.49 1.73 6.28
N LEU A 146 1.52 2.48 5.73
CA LEU A 146 0.13 2.46 6.18
C LEU A 146 -0.50 1.07 6.07
N MET A 147 -0.20 0.33 5.01
CA MET A 147 -0.74 -1.02 4.80
C MET A 147 -0.21 -2.06 5.79
N ASN A 148 0.91 -1.79 6.45
CA ASN A 148 1.42 -2.60 7.55
C ASN A 148 0.60 -2.43 8.85
N ASN A 149 -0.39 -1.54 8.86
CA ASN A 149 -1.39 -1.40 9.91
C ASN A 149 -2.77 -1.91 9.43
N SER A 150 -3.52 -2.61 10.28
CA SER A 150 -4.84 -3.14 9.92
C SER A 150 -5.85 -2.04 9.55
N THR A 151 -5.86 -0.93 10.29
CA THR A 151 -6.71 0.24 10.00
C THR A 151 -6.29 0.90 8.70
N GLY A 152 -4.98 1.15 8.52
CA GLY A 152 -4.47 1.74 7.29
C GLY A 152 -4.80 0.89 6.06
N ARG A 153 -4.64 -0.43 6.15
CA ARG A 153 -5.02 -1.38 5.11
C ARG A 153 -6.52 -1.34 4.78
N ALA A 154 -7.38 -1.30 5.79
CA ALA A 154 -8.83 -1.21 5.58
C ALA A 154 -9.21 0.07 4.82
N HIS A 155 -8.62 1.22 5.18
CA HIS A 155 -8.84 2.48 4.48
C HIS A 155 -8.30 2.49 3.05
N VAL A 156 -7.12 1.90 2.80
CA VAL A 156 -6.59 1.74 1.44
C VAL A 156 -7.54 0.92 0.59
N LEU A 157 -8.05 -0.21 1.09
CA LEU A 157 -8.98 -1.06 0.35
C LEU A 157 -10.35 -0.39 0.13
N ALA A 158 -10.81 0.44 1.07
CA ALA A 158 -12.10 1.13 0.96
C ALA A 158 -12.05 2.35 0.01
N HIS A 159 -10.89 2.99 -0.14
CA HIS A 159 -10.75 4.17 -0.98
C HIS A 159 -10.96 3.83 -2.47
N PRO A 160 -11.77 4.60 -3.21
CA PRO A 160 -12.21 4.23 -4.57
C PRO A 160 -11.08 4.16 -5.60
N THR A 161 -10.10 5.06 -5.50
CA THR A 161 -9.03 5.20 -6.51
C THR A 161 -7.64 4.82 -6.00
N SER A 162 -7.51 4.33 -4.76
CA SER A 162 -6.20 4.09 -4.14
C SER A 162 -5.38 3.07 -4.92
N ILE A 163 -5.96 1.90 -5.20
CA ILE A 163 -5.30 0.79 -5.90
C ILE A 163 -4.93 1.20 -7.33
N GLU A 164 -5.79 1.99 -7.99
CA GLU A 164 -5.52 2.54 -9.32
C GLU A 164 -4.31 3.49 -9.31
N LEU A 165 -4.26 4.45 -8.38
CA LEU A 165 -3.14 5.40 -8.27
C LEU A 165 -1.81 4.71 -7.89
N ILE A 166 -1.89 3.63 -7.10
CA ILE A 166 -0.72 2.79 -6.79
C ILE A 166 -0.24 2.08 -8.06
N ALA A 167 -1.15 1.53 -8.87
CA ALA A 167 -0.80 0.90 -10.14
C ALA A 167 -0.19 1.89 -11.14
N GLN A 168 -0.72 3.12 -11.24
CA GLN A 168 -0.13 4.18 -12.07
C GLN A 168 1.31 4.54 -11.69
N SER A 169 1.73 4.27 -10.44
CA SER A 169 3.12 4.49 -10.01
C SER A 169 4.12 3.47 -10.55
N LEU A 170 3.66 2.47 -11.32
CA LEU A 170 4.53 1.59 -12.11
C LEU A 170 5.11 2.29 -13.35
N ASP A 171 4.47 3.37 -13.82
CA ASP A 171 4.93 4.20 -14.94
C ASP A 171 6.03 5.18 -14.47
N THR A 172 7.22 4.65 -14.24
CA THR A 172 8.42 5.39 -13.83
C THR A 172 9.67 4.58 -14.19
N GLU A 173 10.84 5.20 -14.24
CA GLU A 173 12.12 4.46 -14.33
C GLU A 173 12.70 4.12 -12.95
N ASN A 174 12.13 4.65 -11.87
CA ASN A 174 12.62 4.40 -10.52
C ASN A 174 12.26 2.98 -10.03
N VAL A 175 13.26 2.09 -10.04
CA VAL A 175 13.11 0.68 -9.64
C VAL A 175 12.52 0.51 -8.25
N LYS A 176 12.96 1.31 -7.26
CA LYS A 176 12.46 1.21 -5.87
C LYS A 176 10.96 1.51 -5.78
N THR A 177 10.46 2.43 -6.60
CA THR A 177 9.03 2.75 -6.69
C THR A 177 8.25 1.61 -7.32
N LYS A 178 8.75 1.01 -8.41
CA LYS A 178 8.15 -0.18 -9.02
C LYS A 178 8.05 -1.33 -8.02
N VAL A 179 9.15 -1.63 -7.32
CA VAL A 179 9.19 -2.69 -6.29
C VAL A 179 8.15 -2.44 -5.21
N ALA A 180 8.11 -1.23 -4.64
CA ALA A 180 7.16 -0.89 -3.58
C ALA A 180 5.70 -0.98 -4.05
N ALA A 181 5.39 -0.52 -5.26
CA ALA A 181 4.06 -0.64 -5.85
C ALA A 181 3.65 -2.10 -6.11
N LEU A 182 4.55 -2.92 -6.68
CA LEU A 182 4.30 -4.34 -6.92
C LEU A 182 4.09 -5.13 -5.61
N GLU A 183 4.86 -4.83 -4.56
CA GLU A 183 4.67 -5.45 -3.24
C GLU A 183 3.31 -5.11 -2.63
N ILE A 184 2.85 -3.85 -2.77
CA ILE A 184 1.50 -3.45 -2.35
C ILE A 184 0.45 -4.22 -3.15
N LEU A 185 0.50 -4.17 -4.49
CA LEU A 185 -0.50 -4.79 -5.36
C LEU A 185 -0.55 -6.31 -5.15
N GLY A 186 0.61 -6.96 -4.99
CA GLY A 186 0.71 -8.37 -4.66
C GLY A 186 0.06 -8.71 -3.33
N ALA A 187 0.28 -7.89 -2.29
CA ALA A 187 -0.39 -8.08 -1.00
C ALA A 187 -1.91 -7.88 -1.08
N VAL A 188 -2.39 -6.92 -1.88
CA VAL A 188 -3.83 -6.71 -2.10
C VAL A 188 -4.47 -7.90 -2.81
N CYS A 189 -3.77 -8.63 -3.66
CA CYS A 189 -4.31 -9.85 -4.27
C CYS A 189 -4.68 -10.92 -3.23
N LEU A 190 -4.05 -10.90 -2.04
CA LEU A 190 -4.21 -11.92 -1.01
C LEU A 190 -5.33 -11.63 0.00
N VAL A 191 -5.97 -10.46 -0.08
CA VAL A 191 -7.05 -10.08 0.85
C VAL A 191 -8.43 -10.25 0.20
N PRO A 192 -9.49 -10.54 0.98
CA PRO A 192 -10.84 -10.71 0.44
C PRO A 192 -11.29 -9.52 -0.43
N GLY A 193 -11.74 -9.82 -1.64
CA GLY A 193 -12.16 -8.81 -2.63
C GLY A 193 -11.04 -7.96 -3.25
N GLY A 194 -9.79 -8.10 -2.78
CA GLY A 194 -8.66 -7.31 -3.25
C GLY A 194 -8.17 -7.72 -4.63
N HIS A 195 -8.18 -9.02 -4.96
CA HIS A 195 -7.79 -9.52 -6.29
C HIS A 195 -8.56 -8.85 -7.43
N LYS A 196 -9.89 -8.77 -7.32
CA LYS A 196 -10.75 -8.08 -8.29
C LYS A 196 -10.36 -6.61 -8.46
N LYS A 197 -10.10 -5.91 -7.35
CA LYS A 197 -9.68 -4.49 -7.38
C LYS A 197 -8.33 -4.30 -8.08
N VAL A 198 -7.39 -5.22 -7.90
CA VAL A 198 -6.09 -5.17 -8.60
C VAL A 198 -6.28 -5.41 -10.09
N LEU A 199 -7.07 -6.41 -10.50
CA LEU A 199 -7.34 -6.65 -11.92
C LEU A 199 -8.03 -5.47 -12.60
N GLU A 200 -8.98 -4.82 -11.91
CA GLU A 200 -9.64 -3.61 -12.36
C GLU A 200 -8.65 -2.45 -12.49
N ALA A 201 -7.84 -2.20 -11.46
CA ALA A 201 -6.77 -1.19 -11.49
C ALA A 201 -5.79 -1.41 -12.65
N MET A 202 -5.45 -2.67 -12.97
CA MET A 202 -4.57 -3.00 -14.09
C MET A 202 -5.22 -2.80 -15.46
N ILE A 203 -6.56 -2.85 -15.58
CA ILE A 203 -7.28 -2.42 -16.79
C ILE A 203 -7.16 -0.90 -16.96
N HIS A 204 -7.28 -0.14 -15.87
CA HIS A 204 -7.09 1.31 -15.90
C HIS A 204 -5.64 1.68 -16.23
N PHE A 205 -4.68 0.98 -15.63
CA PHE A 205 -3.26 1.14 -15.91
C PHE A 205 -2.92 0.87 -17.38
N GLN A 206 -3.48 -0.18 -17.98
CA GLN A 206 -3.30 -0.47 -19.41
C GLN A 206 -3.63 0.75 -20.28
N LYS A 207 -4.76 1.42 -20.01
CA LYS A 207 -5.16 2.63 -20.74
C LYS A 207 -4.25 3.81 -20.41
N TYR A 208 -3.92 4.00 -19.14
CA TYR A 208 -3.07 5.09 -18.66
C TYR A 208 -1.65 5.06 -19.27
N ALA A 209 -1.01 3.88 -19.26
CA ALA A 209 0.33 3.66 -19.77
C ALA A 209 0.34 3.32 -21.28
N SER A 210 -0.82 3.37 -21.95
CA SER A 210 -0.97 3.04 -23.37
C SER A 210 -0.41 1.66 -23.74
N GLU A 211 -0.63 0.65 -22.88
CA GLU A 211 -0.20 -0.71 -23.14
C GLU A 211 -1.12 -1.41 -24.15
N ARG A 212 -0.53 -2.19 -25.07
CA ARG A 212 -1.31 -3.01 -26.01
C ARG A 212 -2.07 -4.13 -25.30
N ALA A 213 -1.46 -4.73 -24.29
CA ALA A 213 -2.05 -5.76 -23.44
C ALA A 213 -1.80 -5.44 -21.97
N ARG A 214 -2.70 -5.86 -21.08
CA ARG A 214 -2.50 -5.71 -19.63
C ARG A 214 -1.18 -6.36 -19.21
N PHE A 215 -0.48 -5.72 -18.28
CA PHE A 215 0.77 -6.22 -17.68
C PHE A 215 1.97 -6.22 -18.64
N GLN A 216 1.85 -5.64 -19.85
CA GLN A 216 2.91 -5.69 -20.85
C GLN A 216 4.23 -5.10 -20.33
N SER A 217 4.20 -3.88 -19.78
CA SER A 217 5.40 -3.21 -19.24
C SER A 217 6.01 -3.99 -18.08
N ILE A 218 5.19 -4.54 -17.20
CA ILE A 218 5.62 -5.37 -16.05
C ILE A 218 6.37 -6.61 -16.53
N VAL A 219 5.85 -7.31 -17.54
CA VAL A 219 6.49 -8.52 -18.08
C VAL A 219 7.77 -8.17 -18.84
N ASN A 220 7.78 -7.07 -19.61
CA ASN A 220 8.97 -6.62 -20.33
C ASN A 220 10.15 -6.30 -19.39
N GLU A 221 9.87 -5.88 -18.17
CA GLU A 221 10.88 -5.61 -17.14
C GLU A 221 11.64 -6.88 -16.68
N LEU A 222 11.09 -8.08 -16.91
CA LEU A 222 11.79 -9.34 -16.62
C LEU A 222 12.95 -9.60 -17.58
N ASP A 223 12.83 -9.14 -18.83
CA ASP A 223 13.85 -9.31 -19.87
C ASP A 223 14.87 -8.15 -19.85
N ARG A 224 14.46 -6.98 -19.35
CA ARG A 224 15.34 -5.81 -19.22
C ARG A 224 16.44 -6.07 -18.18
N SER A 225 17.62 -5.49 -18.43
CA SER A 225 18.68 -5.34 -17.42
C SER A 225 18.61 -3.94 -16.81
N THR A 226 18.17 -3.84 -15.57
CA THR A 226 18.06 -2.58 -14.84
C THR A 226 19.34 -2.30 -14.05
N GLY A 227 20.35 -1.75 -14.72
CA GLY A 227 21.53 -1.16 -14.06
C GLY A 227 22.22 -2.07 -13.02
N ALA A 228 22.22 -1.66 -11.75
CA ALA A 228 22.86 -2.40 -10.66
C ALA A 228 22.16 -3.75 -10.41
N TYR A 229 22.95 -4.82 -10.30
CA TYR A 229 22.44 -6.20 -10.15
C TYR A 229 21.43 -6.38 -9.01
N SER A 230 21.63 -5.69 -7.87
CA SER A 230 20.72 -5.77 -6.72
C SER A 230 19.33 -5.22 -7.01
N ASP A 231 19.26 -4.15 -7.80
CA ASP A 231 18.01 -3.49 -8.16
C ASP A 231 17.27 -4.34 -9.21
N ASP A 232 18.00 -4.87 -10.18
CA ASP A 232 17.49 -5.81 -11.19
C ASP A 232 16.90 -7.07 -10.55
N LEU A 233 17.64 -7.71 -9.64
CA LEU A 233 17.17 -8.87 -8.91
C LEU A 233 15.96 -8.56 -8.02
N GLY A 234 15.99 -7.40 -7.34
CA GLY A 234 14.89 -6.96 -6.48
C GLY A 234 13.60 -6.75 -7.26
N LEU A 235 13.69 -6.10 -8.42
CA LEU A 235 12.56 -5.86 -9.31
C LEU A 235 11.99 -7.16 -9.87
N LYS A 236 12.84 -8.03 -10.42
CA LYS A 236 12.42 -9.33 -10.98
C LYS A 236 11.76 -10.20 -9.91
N THR A 237 12.30 -10.21 -8.70
CA THR A 237 11.68 -10.93 -7.57
C THR A 237 10.30 -10.38 -7.24
N ALA A 238 10.14 -9.06 -7.18
CA ALA A 238 8.86 -8.41 -6.92
C ALA A 238 7.83 -8.71 -8.03
N ILE A 239 8.25 -8.67 -9.30
CA ILE A 239 7.40 -9.00 -10.45
C ILE A 239 6.93 -10.45 -10.37
N MET A 240 7.84 -11.40 -10.18
CA MET A 240 7.48 -12.82 -10.09
C MET A 240 6.53 -13.10 -8.92
N SER A 241 6.77 -12.47 -7.76
CA SER A 241 5.87 -12.56 -6.61
C SER A 241 4.48 -12.00 -6.93
N PHE A 242 4.40 -10.86 -7.60
CA PHE A 242 3.15 -10.23 -8.02
C PHE A 242 2.39 -11.09 -9.04
N VAL A 243 3.06 -11.57 -10.08
CA VAL A 243 2.46 -12.45 -11.10
C VAL A 243 1.89 -13.71 -10.45
N ASN A 244 2.63 -14.33 -9.54
CA ASN A 244 2.13 -15.49 -8.78
C ASN A 244 0.90 -15.14 -7.94
N ALA A 245 0.86 -13.96 -7.32
CA ALA A 245 -0.31 -13.51 -6.56
C ALA A 245 -1.53 -13.27 -7.46
N VAL A 246 -1.35 -12.69 -8.64
CA VAL A 246 -2.45 -12.42 -9.58
C VAL A 246 -2.99 -13.72 -10.21
N LEU A 247 -2.11 -14.68 -10.54
CA LEU A 247 -2.53 -15.93 -11.18
C LEU A 247 -3.22 -16.90 -10.21
N ASN A 248 -2.73 -17.04 -8.98
CA ASN A 248 -3.22 -18.07 -8.06
C ASN A 248 -4.43 -17.63 -7.22
N TYR A 249 -4.61 -16.32 -6.97
CA TYR A 249 -5.65 -15.83 -6.05
C TYR A 249 -6.89 -15.29 -6.76
N GLY A 250 -7.17 -15.81 -7.97
CA GLY A 250 -8.39 -15.49 -8.70
C GLY A 250 -9.61 -16.25 -8.16
N PRO A 251 -10.84 -15.85 -8.58
CA PRO A 251 -12.08 -16.54 -8.23
C PRO A 251 -12.14 -18.01 -8.70
N GLY A 252 -11.11 -18.49 -9.40
CA GLY A 252 -10.94 -19.89 -9.77
C GLY A 252 -10.67 -20.82 -8.59
N GLU A 253 -10.07 -20.37 -7.48
CA GLU A 253 -9.87 -21.25 -6.30
C GLU A 253 -11.15 -21.43 -5.48
N GLU A 254 -12.02 -20.42 -5.37
CA GLU A 254 -13.34 -20.60 -4.72
C GLU A 254 -14.25 -21.55 -5.54
N SER A 255 -14.07 -21.58 -6.87
CA SER A 255 -14.89 -22.41 -7.76
C SER A 255 -14.53 -23.91 -7.78
N LEU A 256 -13.39 -24.32 -7.23
CA LEU A 256 -13.00 -25.73 -7.19
C LEU A 256 -13.65 -26.46 -6.00
N ASP A 257 -13.76 -25.81 -4.85
CA ASP A 257 -14.47 -26.37 -3.68
C ASP A 257 -16.01 -26.37 -3.87
N ASP A 258 -16.55 -25.39 -4.62
CA ASP A 258 -18.00 -25.30 -4.89
C ASP A 258 -18.48 -26.33 -5.94
N ARG A 259 -17.59 -26.80 -6.82
CA ARG A 259 -17.91 -27.84 -7.81
C ARG A 259 -17.80 -29.25 -7.24
N GLU A 260 -16.84 -29.51 -6.35
CA GLU A 260 -16.72 -30.82 -5.69
C GLU A 260 -17.84 -31.07 -4.66
N THR A 261 -18.37 -30.03 -4.03
CA THR A 261 -19.51 -30.15 -3.11
C THR A 261 -20.87 -30.37 -3.80
N SER A 262 -20.97 -30.06 -5.09
CA SER A 262 -22.19 -30.24 -5.88
C SER A 262 -22.31 -31.64 -6.51
N GLN A 263 -21.24 -32.44 -6.57
CA GLN A 263 -21.26 -33.81 -7.13
C GLN A 263 -21.39 -34.92 -6.08
N ILE A 264 -21.46 -34.59 -4.79
CA ILE A 264 -21.60 -35.57 -3.69
C ILE A 264 -23.04 -35.57 -3.11
N ARG A 265 -23.98 -34.88 -3.77
CA ARG A 265 -25.39 -34.76 -3.32
C ARG A 265 -26.44 -35.24 -4.33
N GLU A 266 -26.08 -36.18 -5.21
CA GLU A 266 -27.05 -36.96 -5.99
C GLU A 266 -26.92 -38.45 -5.70
#